data_AF-A0A9N9KIU7-F1
#
_entry.id   AF-A0A9N9KIU7-F1
#
_cell.length_a   1.000
_cell.length_b   1.000
_cell.length_c   1.000
_cell.angle_alpha   90.00
_cell.angle_beta   90.00
_cell.angle_gamma   90.00
#
_symmetry.space_group_name_H-M   'P 1'
#
loop_
_entity.id
_entity.type
_entity.pdbx_description
1 polymer ?
#
loop_
_entity_poly.entity_id
_entity_poly.type
_entity_poly.pdbx_seq_one_letter_code
_entity_poly.pdbx_strand_id
1 'polypeptide(L)'
;VDWIPLDIASQSIVDISLSAPFAKDSDYVRVNHIVNPEQVTWKEFLESLRQTGIDFKIVSNKEWLNTLLNTPEYQNVMSGSSEGHEPLFETRKSSDRSLALSNCQKIDVKLI
;
A
#
# COMPACT_ATOMS: atom_id res chain seq x y z
N VAL A 1 -5.98 0.19 -0.39
CA VAL A 1 -4.94 0.96 0.33
C VAL A 1 -3.70 0.13 0.26
N ASP A 2 -2.73 0.59 -0.54
CA ASP A 2 -1.46 -0.10 -0.68
C ASP A 2 -0.49 0.50 0.33
N TRP A 3 -0.10 -0.30 1.31
CA TRP A 3 0.77 0.09 2.43
C TRP A 3 1.71 -1.05 2.74
N ILE A 4 2.96 -0.74 3.09
CA ILE A 4 3.93 -1.70 3.64
C ILE A 4 4.78 -1.00 4.71
N PRO A 5 4.99 -1.62 5.89
CA PRO A 5 5.93 -1.08 6.87
C PRO A 5 7.35 -0.98 6.30
N LEU A 6 8.05 0.11 6.62
CA LEU A 6 9.38 0.40 6.04
C LEU A 6 10.42 -0.67 6.43
N ASP A 7 10.38 -1.14 7.67
CA ASP A 7 11.23 -2.22 8.17
C ASP A 7 10.99 -3.52 7.37
N ILE A 8 9.74 -3.90 7.15
CA ILE A 8 9.38 -5.06 6.33
C ILE A 8 9.84 -4.89 4.87
N ALA A 9 9.64 -3.71 4.28
CA ALA A 9 10.12 -3.43 2.92
C ALA A 9 11.65 -3.54 2.82
N SER A 10 12.37 -2.95 3.77
CA SER A 10 13.83 -2.98 3.79
C SER A 10 14.39 -4.40 3.99
N GLN A 11 13.83 -5.18 4.92
CA GLN A 11 14.23 -6.55 5.14
C GLN A 11 13.93 -7.42 3.91
N SER A 12 12.80 -7.17 3.23
CA SER A 12 12.45 -7.88 2.00
C SER A 12 13.44 -7.63 0.86
N ILE A 13 13.94 -6.39 0.72
CA ILE A 13 15.01 -6.08 -0.24
C ILE A 13 16.25 -6.91 0.09
N VAL A 14 16.66 -6.94 1.35
CA VAL A 14 17.84 -7.69 1.80
C VAL A 14 17.66 -9.19 1.56
N ASP A 15 16.54 -9.77 1.97
CA ASP A 15 16.21 -11.19 1.79
C ASP A 15 16.28 -11.58 0.30
N ILE A 16 15.63 -10.79 -0.57
CA ILE A 16 15.59 -11.05 -2.01
C ILE A 16 16.98 -10.89 -2.64
N SER A 17 17.74 -9.86 -2.27
CA SER A 17 19.08 -9.61 -2.80
C SER A 17 20.09 -10.70 -2.41
N LEU A 18 19.94 -11.27 -1.21
CA LEU A 18 20.81 -12.33 -0.69
C LEU A 18 20.29 -13.74 -1.00
N SER A 19 19.03 -13.88 -1.43
CA SER A 19 18.46 -15.15 -1.89
C SER A 19 19.27 -15.70 -3.07
N ALA A 20 19.39 -17.04 -3.12
CA ALA A 20 20.25 -17.85 -3.98
C ALA A 20 20.73 -17.20 -5.31
N PRO A 21 21.99 -17.45 -5.73
CA PRO A 21 22.60 -16.79 -6.87
C PRO A 21 21.73 -16.93 -8.12
N PHE A 22 21.65 -15.84 -8.88
CA PHE A 22 21.05 -15.85 -10.20
C PHE A 22 21.61 -17.05 -10.97
N ALA A 23 20.74 -17.83 -11.63
CA ALA A 23 21.18 -18.97 -12.41
C ALA A 23 22.26 -18.48 -13.39
N LYS A 24 23.47 -19.04 -13.28
CA LYS A 24 24.69 -18.52 -13.92
C LYS A 24 24.61 -18.43 -15.45
N ASP A 25 23.61 -19.08 -16.05
CA ASP A 25 23.41 -19.19 -17.51
C ASP A 25 22.07 -18.61 -18.00
N SER A 26 21.42 -17.72 -17.24
CA SER A 26 20.12 -17.16 -17.62
C SER A 26 20.19 -15.65 -17.86
N ASP A 27 19.92 -15.20 -19.09
CA ASP A 27 19.88 -13.78 -19.50
C ASP A 27 18.70 -12.98 -18.90
N TYR A 28 18.06 -13.47 -17.84
CA TYR A 28 16.84 -12.87 -17.29
C TYR A 28 17.13 -11.98 -16.09
N VAL A 29 16.61 -10.76 -16.14
CA VAL A 29 16.53 -9.85 -14.99
C VAL A 29 15.39 -10.30 -14.07
N ARG A 30 15.68 -10.53 -12.78
CA ARG A 30 14.65 -10.80 -11.78
C ARG A 30 13.99 -9.49 -11.35
N VAL A 31 12.70 -9.34 -11.64
CA VAL A 31 11.84 -8.27 -11.11
C VAL A 31 11.00 -8.84 -9.97
N ASN A 32 10.88 -8.08 -8.87
CA ASN A 32 10.08 -8.46 -7.71
C ASN A 32 9.19 -7.27 -7.31
N HIS A 33 7.94 -7.54 -6.97
CA HIS A 33 7.04 -6.55 -6.37
C HIS A 33 7.17 -6.61 -4.84
N ILE A 34 7.63 -5.52 -4.23
CA ILE A 34 7.69 -5.37 -2.77
C ILE A 34 6.46 -4.58 -2.35
N VAL A 35 5.34 -5.29 -2.24
CA VAL A 35 4.03 -4.77 -1.89
C VAL A 35 3.42 -5.71 -0.85
N ASN A 36 2.72 -5.18 0.14
CA ASN A 36 2.06 -6.00 1.15
C ASN A 36 1.05 -6.95 0.49
N PRO A 37 1.18 -8.27 0.66
CA PRO A 37 0.23 -9.23 0.10
C PRO A 37 -1.16 -9.14 0.75
N GLU A 38 -1.25 -8.63 1.98
CA GLU A 38 -2.51 -8.47 2.72
C GLU A 38 -3.23 -7.20 2.32
N GLN A 39 -4.26 -7.34 1.48
CA GLN A 39 -5.00 -6.21 0.94
C GLN A 39 -5.99 -5.60 1.94
N VAL A 40 -6.09 -4.28 1.90
CA VAL A 40 -6.98 -3.49 2.75
C VAL A 40 -7.82 -2.57 1.86
N THR A 41 -9.14 -2.64 2.01
CA THR A 41 -10.03 -1.68 1.35
C THR A 41 -9.99 -0.33 2.07
N TRP A 42 -10.25 0.76 1.36
CA TRP A 42 -10.38 2.09 1.97
C TRP A 42 -11.40 2.12 3.12
N LYS A 43 -12.49 1.37 3.01
CA LYS A 43 -13.50 1.25 4.06
C LYS A 43 -12.93 0.65 5.35
N GLU A 44 -12.21 -0.48 5.25
CA GLU A 44 -11.60 -1.13 6.41
C GLU A 44 -10.53 -0.26 7.07
N PHE A 45 -9.75 0.44 6.26
CA PHE A 45 -8.75 1.39 6.76
C PHE A 45 -9.38 2.53 7.56
N LEU A 46 -10.43 3.18 7.02
CA LEU A 46 -11.13 4.26 7.71
C LEU A 46 -11.77 3.77 9.02
N GLU A 47 -12.39 2.59 9.01
CA GLU A 47 -12.94 2.01 10.25
C GLU A 47 -11.86 1.73 11.30
N SER A 48 -10.66 1.31 10.89
CA SER A 48 -9.51 1.14 11.78
C SER A 48 -9.01 2.48 12.33
N LEU A 49 -8.96 3.52 11.49
CA LEU A 49 -8.59 4.88 11.88
C LEU A 49 -9.56 5.46 12.91
N ARG A 50 -10.87 5.16 12.80
CA ARG A 50 -11.85 5.63 13.79
C ARG A 50 -11.61 5.00 15.17
N GLN A 51 -11.06 3.79 15.23
CA GLN A 51 -10.77 3.09 16.49
C GLN A 51 -9.57 3.69 17.23
N THR A 52 -8.70 4.47 16.58
CA THR A 52 -7.58 5.16 17.23
C THR A 52 -8.02 6.41 18.01
N GLY A 53 -9.28 6.83 17.86
CA GLY A 53 -9.84 8.04 18.49
C GLY A 53 -9.72 9.30 17.62
N ILE A 54 -9.27 9.16 16.36
CA ILE A 54 -9.30 10.26 15.39
C ILE A 54 -10.73 10.51 14.95
N ASP A 55 -11.18 11.76 15.07
CA ASP A 55 -12.51 12.20 14.64
C ASP A 55 -12.48 12.66 13.18
N PHE A 56 -13.34 12.05 12.35
CA PHE A 56 -13.53 12.43 10.97
C PHE A 56 -14.90 11.94 10.46
N LYS A 57 -15.37 12.56 9.37
CA LYS A 57 -16.63 12.21 8.71
C LYS A 57 -16.38 11.53 7.38
N ILE A 58 -17.01 10.37 7.16
CA ILE A 58 -17.06 9.73 5.84
C ILE A 58 -18.18 10.40 5.04
N VAL A 59 -17.83 10.99 3.89
CA VAL A 59 -18.74 11.76 3.03
C VAL A 59 -18.70 11.25 1.59
N SER A 60 -19.66 11.68 0.77
CA SER A 60 -19.61 11.41 -0.67
C SER A 60 -18.46 12.19 -1.34
N ASN A 61 -17.96 11.70 -2.48
CA ASN A 61 -16.94 12.41 -3.25
C ASN A 61 -17.40 13.84 -3.63
N LYS A 62 -18.68 14.01 -3.99
CA LYS A 62 -19.25 15.33 -4.29
C LYS A 62 -19.21 16.28 -3.08
N GLU A 63 -19.57 15.79 -1.90
CA GLU A 63 -19.51 16.58 -0.66
C GLU A 63 -18.07 16.91 -0.29
N TRP A 64 -17.16 15.93 -0.39
CA TRP A 64 -15.73 16.11 -0.14
C TRP A 64 -15.13 17.19 -1.06
N LEU A 65 -15.35 17.09 -2.38
CA LEU A 65 -14.89 18.08 -3.36
C LEU A 65 -15.47 19.47 -3.09
N ASN A 66 -16.76 19.56 -2.78
CA ASN A 66 -17.39 20.84 -2.48
C ASN A 66 -16.76 21.47 -1.23
N THR A 67 -16.52 20.71 -0.17
CA THR A 67 -15.85 21.22 1.03
C THR A 67 -14.41 21.66 0.71
N LEU A 68 -13.66 20.85 -0.05
CA LEU A 68 -12.29 21.14 -0.42
C LEU A 68 -12.18 22.44 -1.25
N LEU A 69 -13.02 22.60 -2.27
CA LEU A 69 -13.06 23.77 -3.14
C LEU A 69 -13.62 25.03 -2.47
N ASN A 70 -14.24 24.92 -1.29
CA ASN A 70 -14.68 26.07 -0.51
C ASN A 70 -13.73 26.37 0.67
N THR A 71 -12.67 25.58 0.84
CA THR A 71 -11.64 25.79 1.85
C THR A 71 -10.47 26.56 1.22
N PRO A 72 -10.16 27.80 1.66
CA PRO A 72 -9.15 28.66 1.02
C PRO A 72 -7.76 28.00 0.87
N GLU A 73 -7.39 27.16 1.82
CA GLU A 73 -6.10 26.47 1.88
C GLU A 73 -5.92 25.39 0.81
N TYR A 74 -7.03 24.91 0.22
CA TYR A 74 -7.04 23.73 -0.68
C TYR A 74 -7.57 24.03 -2.09
N GLN A 75 -7.70 25.31 -2.46
CA GLN A 75 -8.21 25.77 -3.76
C GLN A 75 -7.43 25.20 -4.97
N ASN A 76 -6.17 24.80 -4.78
CA ASN A 76 -5.30 24.29 -5.85
C ASN A 76 -5.24 22.77 -5.94
N VAL A 77 -6.06 22.03 -5.18
CA VAL A 77 -6.03 20.56 -5.21
C VAL A 77 -6.71 20.07 -6.49
N MET A 78 -5.92 19.49 -7.39
CA MET A 78 -6.43 18.80 -8.57
C MET A 78 -7.21 17.56 -8.13
N SER A 79 -8.49 17.47 -8.56
CA SER A 79 -9.25 16.24 -8.39
C SER A 79 -8.77 15.20 -9.42
N GLY A 80 -7.95 14.25 -8.95
CA GLY A 80 -7.66 13.05 -9.74
C GLY A 80 -8.90 12.15 -9.74
N SER A 81 -9.50 11.92 -10.90
CA SER A 81 -10.56 10.91 -11.04
C SER A 81 -9.93 9.52 -11.03
N SER A 82 -10.38 8.66 -10.11
CA SER A 82 -10.02 7.24 -10.07
C SER A 82 -10.84 6.43 -11.08
N GLU A 83 -11.04 6.93 -12.30
CA GLU A 83 -11.74 6.19 -13.37
C GLU A 83 -10.80 5.17 -14.06
N GLY A 84 -9.52 5.15 -13.69
CA GLY A 84 -8.57 4.13 -14.11
C GLY A 84 -8.73 2.84 -13.30
N HIS A 85 -8.59 1.70 -13.97
CA HIS A 85 -8.49 0.41 -13.31
C HIS A 85 -7.20 0.39 -12.46
N GLU A 86 -7.32 0.33 -11.13
CA GLU A 86 -6.15 0.20 -10.26
C GLU A 86 -5.47 -1.14 -10.55
N PRO A 87 -4.17 -1.16 -10.91
CA PRO A 87 -3.49 -2.39 -11.24
C PRO A 87 -3.33 -3.26 -9.98
N LEU A 88 -3.83 -4.49 -10.05
CA LEU A 88 -3.58 -5.49 -9.01
C LEU A 88 -2.17 -6.06 -9.18
N PHE A 89 -1.27 -5.76 -8.25
CA PHE A 89 0.09 -6.30 -8.28
C PHE A 89 0.14 -7.73 -7.73
N GLU A 90 0.67 -8.65 -8.54
CA GLU A 90 0.91 -10.04 -8.15
C GLU A 90 2.20 -10.12 -7.30
N THR A 91 2.14 -10.67 -6.08
CA THR A 91 3.25 -10.62 -5.10
C THR A 91 3.73 -12.00 -4.63
N ARG A 92 3.18 -13.11 -5.15
CA ARG A 92 3.50 -14.47 -4.67
C ARG A 92 4.98 -14.78 -4.82
N LYS A 93 5.57 -14.49 -5.98
CA LYS A 93 7.00 -14.75 -6.23
C LYS A 93 7.93 -14.00 -5.29
N SER A 94 7.61 -12.76 -4.93
CA SER A 94 8.41 -11.98 -3.99
C SER A 94 8.22 -12.50 -2.55
N SER A 95 6.99 -12.88 -2.20
CA SER A 95 6.65 -13.39 -0.88
C SER A 95 7.32 -14.73 -0.58
N ASP A 96 7.43 -15.62 -1.58
CA ASP A 96 8.17 -16.88 -1.46
C ASP A 96 9.67 -16.67 -1.19
N ARG A 97 10.20 -15.48 -1.50
CA ARG A 97 11.64 -15.14 -1.40
C ARG A 97 11.99 -14.29 -0.19
N SER A 98 10.99 -13.73 0.50
CA SER A 98 11.17 -12.86 1.67
C SER A 98 10.28 -13.35 2.79
N LEU A 99 10.89 -13.79 3.89
CA LEU A 99 10.15 -14.21 5.07
C LEU A 99 9.47 -12.99 5.72
N ALA A 100 10.10 -11.82 5.63
CA ALA A 100 9.50 -10.57 6.11
C ALA A 100 8.23 -10.21 5.31
N LEU A 101 8.27 -10.35 3.98
CA LEU A 101 7.14 -10.01 3.12
C LEU A 101 5.96 -10.98 3.31
N SER A 102 6.26 -12.27 3.40
CA SER A 102 5.24 -13.32 3.61
C SER A 102 4.56 -13.24 4.98
N ASN A 103 5.24 -12.70 5.99
CA ASN A 103 4.66 -12.47 7.32
C ASN A 103 4.09 -11.06 7.51
N CYS A 104 4.14 -10.22 6.48
CA CYS A 104 3.65 -8.85 6.55
C CYS A 104 2.18 -8.87 6.97
N GLN A 105 1.86 -8.16 8.06
CA GLN A 105 0.50 -8.10 8.57
C GLN A 105 -0.34 -7.10 7.76
N LYS A 106 -1.65 -7.32 7.81
CA LYS A 106 -2.63 -6.30 7.40
C LYS A 106 -2.43 -5.04 8.27
N ILE A 107 -2.70 -3.86 7.71
CA ILE A 107 -2.66 -2.63 8.50
C ILE A 107 -3.62 -2.76 9.70
N ASP A 108 -3.10 -2.46 10.88
CA ASP A 108 -3.73 -2.62 12.19
C ASP A 108 -3.69 -1.25 12.88
N VAL A 109 -4.67 -1.00 13.75
CA VAL A 109 -4.77 0.16 14.66
C VAL A 109 -3.45 0.49 15.40
N LYS A 110 -2.59 -0.48 15.66
CA LYS A 110 -1.25 -0.30 16.28
C LYS A 110 -0.19 0.29 15.35
N LEU A 111 -0.41 0.23 14.04
CA LEU A 111 0.48 0.70 12.97
C LEU A 111 0.01 2.04 12.38
N ILE A 112 -1.16 2.53 12.79
CA ILE A 112 -1.74 3.85 12.45
C ILE A 112 -1.47 4.82 13.59
#